data_AF-E1X4L7-F1
#
_entry.id   AF-E1X4L7-F1
#
_cell.length_a   1.000
_cell.length_b   1.000
_cell.length_c   1.000
_cell.angle_alpha   90.00
_cell.angle_beta   90.00
_cell.angle_gamma   90.00
#
_symmetry.space_group_name_H-M   'P 1'
#
loop_
_entity.id
_entity.type
_entity.pdbx_description
1 polymer ?
#
loop_
_entity_poly.entity_id
_entity_poly.type
_entity_poly.pdbx_seq_one_letter_code
_entity_poly.pdbx_strand_id
1 'polypeptide(L)'
;MKRLIFSFIFISTLVLIFFIYQSAQRNEIEAKTATDSLLVEESSSKDLGEKNIDLISPPHTDDECEKFIKTLSTSEYENIQNRRWSNVHIKYIDGETYRIRYFYDDGPNGEYQKTILYKEDETEFPHIVKVFKGFEQTELKDYFDRGDIIWQEQAYETSIRGKSIYWRKINDEFVDLNIDEGLSCL
;
A
#
# COMPACT_ATOMS: atom_id res chain seq x y z
N MET A 1 28.19 43.35 26.96
CA MET A 1 26.98 42.56 27.26
C MET A 1 26.33 41.92 26.04
N LYS A 2 25.90 42.66 25.01
CA LYS A 2 25.19 42.07 23.84
C LYS A 2 25.95 40.92 23.14
N ARG A 3 27.27 41.03 22.96
CA ARG A 3 28.10 39.97 22.35
C ARG A 3 28.20 38.67 23.17
N LEU A 4 28.09 38.76 24.50
CA LEU A 4 28.11 37.58 25.38
C LEU A 4 26.78 36.81 25.33
N ILE A 5 25.66 37.53 25.16
CA ILE A 5 24.33 36.93 25.04
C ILE A 5 24.23 36.10 23.75
N PHE A 6 24.71 36.61 22.62
CA PHE A 6 24.72 35.85 21.36
C PHE A 6 25.60 34.61 21.41
N SER A 7 26.77 34.69 22.07
CA SER A 7 27.65 33.53 22.26
C SER A 7 26.98 32.44 23.11
N PHE A 8 26.29 32.83 24.18
CA PHE A 8 25.57 31.90 25.04
C PHE A 8 24.41 31.19 24.30
N ILE A 9 23.63 31.93 23.51
CA ILE A 9 22.54 31.35 22.70
C ILE A 9 23.10 30.36 21.67
N PHE A 10 24.23 30.67 21.04
CA PHE A 10 24.84 29.79 20.06
C PHE A 10 25.38 28.48 20.69
N ILE A 11 25.96 28.57 21.89
CA ILE A 11 26.43 27.39 22.61
C ILE A 11 25.24 26.54 23.08
N SER A 12 24.17 27.16 23.58
CA SER A 12 23.01 26.40 24.04
C SER A 12 22.27 25.68 22.90
N THR A 13 22.19 26.27 21.71
CA THR A 13 21.60 25.61 20.54
C THR A 13 22.44 24.43 20.07
N LEU A 14 23.77 24.54 20.04
CA LEU A 14 24.65 23.42 19.69
C LEU A 14 24.52 22.25 20.68
N VAL A 15 24.43 22.54 21.98
CA VAL A 15 24.21 21.51 23.00
C VAL A 15 22.87 20.81 22.80
N LEU A 16 21.80 21.57 22.51
CA LEU A 16 20.48 20.99 22.25
C LEU A 16 20.49 20.06 21.02
N ILE A 17 21.12 20.48 19.92
CA ILE A 17 21.27 19.68 18.70
C ILE A 17 22.02 18.37 19.00
N PHE A 18 23.09 18.44 19.80
CA PHE A 18 23.86 17.25 20.21
C PHE A 18 23.02 16.25 21.01
N PHE A 19 22.19 16.72 21.95
CA PHE A 19 21.30 15.84 22.72
C PHE A 19 20.21 15.19 21.85
N ILE A 20 19.64 15.93 20.90
CA ILE A 20 18.65 15.38 19.96
C ILE A 20 19.29 14.29 19.09
N TYR A 21 20.52 14.51 18.61
CA TYR A 21 21.27 13.53 17.83
C TYR A 21 21.58 12.25 18.62
N GLN A 22 22.03 12.38 19.87
CA GLN A 22 22.27 11.25 20.77
C GLN A 22 20.99 10.44 21.06
N SER A 23 19.85 11.12 21.23
CA SER A 23 18.56 10.47 21.44
C SER A 23 18.13 9.63 20.23
N ALA A 24 18.30 10.17 19.02
CA ALA A 24 17.97 9.45 17.79
C ALA A 24 18.80 8.17 17.60
N GLN A 25 20.10 8.20 17.94
CA GLN A 25 20.96 7.02 17.84
C GLN A 25 20.60 5.90 18.84
N ARG A 26 20.14 6.24 20.05
CA ARG A 26 19.72 5.20 21.02
C ARG A 26 18.51 4.41 20.53
N ASN A 27 17.56 5.07 19.88
CA ASN A 27 16.36 4.42 19.36
C ASN A 27 16.67 3.44 18.22
N GLU A 28 17.73 3.68 17.43
CA GLU A 28 18.12 2.77 16.35
C GLU A 28 18.77 1.47 16.85
N ILE A 29 19.43 1.51 18.03
CA ILE A 29 20.06 0.34 18.65
C ILE A 29 19.01 -0.56 19.33
N GLU A 30 18.00 0.01 19.97
CA GLU A 30 16.90 -0.77 20.56
C GLU A 30 16.05 -1.46 19.48
N ALA A 31 15.84 -0.83 18.33
CA ALA A 31 15.12 -1.44 17.20
C ALA A 31 15.85 -2.68 16.63
N LYS A 32 17.19 -2.68 16.58
CA LYS A 32 17.98 -3.82 16.08
C LYS A 32 18.10 -4.96 17.09
N THR A 33 18.00 -4.68 18.39
CA THR A 33 18.12 -5.71 19.43
C THR A 33 16.82 -6.52 19.61
N ALA A 34 15.67 -5.95 19.21
CA ALA A 34 14.37 -6.63 19.27
C ALA A 34 14.14 -7.65 18.14
N THR A 35 14.91 -7.61 17.05
CA THR A 35 14.71 -8.48 15.88
C THR A 35 15.51 -9.79 15.94
N ASP A 36 16.46 -9.91 16.87
CA ASP A 36 17.42 -11.03 16.92
C ASP A 36 17.07 -12.12 17.97
N SER A 37 15.90 -12.02 18.63
CA SER A 37 15.50 -12.93 19.73
C SER A 37 14.35 -13.90 19.38
N LEU A 38 13.97 -14.04 18.11
CA LEU A 38 12.79 -14.82 17.70
C LEU A 38 13.11 -15.89 16.64
N LEU A 39 14.08 -16.76 16.94
CA LEU A 39 14.31 -17.99 16.18
C LEU A 39 14.85 -19.11 17.07
N VAL A 40 14.00 -19.74 17.90
CA VAL A 40 14.11 -21.15 18.30
C VAL A 40 12.75 -21.63 18.81
N GLU A 41 12.02 -22.43 18.03
CA GLU A 41 11.40 -23.67 18.54
C GLU A 41 10.88 -24.51 17.37
N GLU A 42 11.72 -25.47 16.98
CA GLU A 42 11.36 -26.59 16.13
C GLU A 42 11.26 -27.82 17.05
N SER A 43 10.06 -28.38 17.23
CA SER A 43 9.93 -29.81 17.53
C SER A 43 8.51 -30.34 17.28
N SER A 44 8.44 -31.27 16.32
CA SER A 44 7.93 -32.63 16.50
C SER A 44 6.56 -32.82 17.19
N SER A 45 5.55 -33.25 16.43
CA SER A 45 5.13 -34.66 16.39
C SER A 45 3.62 -34.87 16.11
N LYS A 46 3.35 -36.01 15.47
CA LYS A 46 2.10 -36.82 15.43
C LYS A 46 1.03 -36.46 14.41
N ASP A 47 1.18 -37.09 13.25
CA ASP A 47 0.32 -38.19 12.79
C ASP A 47 -0.93 -38.47 13.65
N LEU A 48 -2.10 -38.09 13.14
CA LEU A 48 -3.41 -38.64 13.49
C LEU A 48 -4.46 -38.18 12.47
N GLY A 49 -4.93 -39.14 11.66
CA GLY A 49 -6.33 -39.20 11.25
C GLY A 49 -6.72 -38.33 10.07
N GLU A 50 -6.48 -38.89 8.88
CA GLU A 50 -7.23 -38.61 7.66
C GLU A 50 -8.74 -38.74 7.93
N LYS A 51 -9.36 -37.59 8.24
CA LYS A 51 -10.81 -37.43 8.24
C LYS A 51 -11.12 -36.57 7.03
N ASN A 52 -11.44 -37.22 5.92
CA ASN A 52 -12.14 -36.61 4.79
C ASN A 52 -13.44 -36.02 5.32
N ILE A 53 -13.37 -34.77 5.77
CA ILE A 53 -14.52 -33.89 5.79
C ILE A 53 -14.59 -33.42 4.35
N ASP A 54 -15.42 -34.12 3.57
CA ASP A 54 -16.05 -33.52 2.41
C ASP A 54 -16.71 -32.24 2.91
N LEU A 55 -15.96 -31.13 2.82
CA LEU A 55 -16.50 -29.80 2.74
C LEU A 55 -17.35 -29.83 1.47
N ILE A 56 -18.60 -30.23 1.67
CA ILE A 56 -19.71 -29.87 0.81
C ILE A 56 -19.70 -28.34 0.86
N SER A 57 -18.92 -27.72 -0.02
CA SER A 57 -19.11 -26.33 -0.37
C SER A 57 -20.58 -26.22 -0.77
N PRO A 58 -21.41 -25.44 -0.06
CA PRO A 58 -22.76 -25.19 -0.53
C PRO A 58 -22.64 -24.63 -1.95
N PRO A 59 -23.59 -24.94 -2.86
CA PRO A 59 -23.57 -24.41 -4.22
C PRO A 59 -23.57 -22.88 -4.14
N HIS A 60 -22.40 -22.28 -4.33
CA HIS A 60 -22.20 -20.84 -4.23
C HIS A 60 -22.84 -20.15 -5.44
N THR A 61 -23.98 -19.51 -5.20
CA THR A 61 -24.19 -18.06 -5.42
C THR A 61 -23.63 -17.37 -6.68
N ASP A 62 -23.57 -18.01 -7.85
CA ASP A 62 -23.21 -17.33 -9.12
C ASP A 62 -24.03 -16.02 -9.31
N ASP A 63 -25.33 -16.05 -8.98
CA ASP A 63 -26.24 -14.91 -9.08
C ASP A 63 -25.97 -13.78 -8.05
N GLU A 64 -25.34 -14.07 -6.91
CA GLU A 64 -24.99 -13.02 -5.93
C GLU A 64 -23.68 -12.32 -6.33
N CYS A 65 -22.67 -13.10 -6.76
CA CYS A 65 -21.39 -12.57 -7.22
C CYS A 65 -21.56 -11.67 -8.47
N GLU A 66 -22.36 -12.09 -9.45
CA GLU A 66 -22.67 -11.28 -10.64
C GLU A 66 -23.35 -9.96 -10.28
N LYS A 67 -24.27 -9.97 -9.31
CA LYS A 67 -24.93 -8.74 -8.81
C LYS A 67 -23.93 -7.79 -8.17
N PHE A 68 -23.00 -8.30 -7.37
CA PHE A 68 -21.93 -7.48 -6.79
C PHE A 68 -21.01 -6.91 -7.85
N ILE A 69 -20.50 -7.73 -8.78
CA ILE A 69 -19.65 -7.25 -9.89
C ILE A 69 -20.32 -6.10 -10.64
N LYS A 70 -21.60 -6.27 -11.03
CA LYS A 70 -22.36 -5.22 -11.73
C LYS A 70 -22.50 -3.94 -10.92
N THR A 71 -22.70 -4.07 -9.60
CA THR A 71 -22.87 -2.95 -8.69
C THR A 71 -21.55 -2.21 -8.47
N LEU A 72 -20.48 -2.95 -8.18
CA LEU A 72 -19.13 -2.46 -7.89
C LEU A 72 -18.45 -1.83 -9.12
N SER A 73 -18.86 -2.19 -10.34
CA SER A 73 -18.33 -1.61 -11.60
C SER A 73 -18.78 -0.17 -11.88
N THR A 74 -19.56 0.45 -10.99
CA THR A 74 -20.08 1.81 -11.19
C THR A 74 -19.13 2.85 -10.62
N SER A 75 -19.17 4.08 -11.14
CA SER A 75 -18.35 5.21 -10.65
C SER A 75 -18.63 5.57 -9.19
N GLU A 76 -19.77 5.15 -8.64
CA GLU A 76 -20.10 5.29 -7.22
C GLU A 76 -19.16 4.45 -6.35
N TYR A 77 -18.65 3.32 -6.86
CA TYR A 77 -17.76 2.44 -6.11
C TYR A 77 -16.31 2.50 -6.61
N GLU A 78 -16.07 2.60 -7.92
CA GLU A 78 -14.73 2.73 -8.52
C GLU A 78 -14.19 4.17 -8.48
N ASN A 79 -14.12 4.76 -7.29
CA ASN A 79 -13.63 6.13 -7.08
C ASN A 79 -12.40 6.16 -6.16
N ILE A 80 -11.82 7.35 -6.01
CA ILE A 80 -10.61 7.55 -5.21
C ILE A 80 -10.84 7.33 -3.71
N GLN A 81 -12.07 7.53 -3.20
CA GLN A 81 -12.40 7.37 -1.79
C GLN A 81 -12.43 5.90 -1.37
N ASN A 82 -12.91 5.02 -2.25
CA ASN A 82 -12.93 3.58 -2.02
C ASN A 82 -11.62 2.90 -2.45
N ARG A 83 -10.74 3.59 -3.17
CA ARG A 83 -9.49 3.01 -3.69
C ARG A 83 -8.48 2.84 -2.56
N ARG A 84 -8.07 1.61 -2.28
CA ARG A 84 -7.04 1.29 -1.27
C ARG A 84 -5.64 1.39 -1.84
N TRP A 85 -5.45 0.92 -3.05
CA TRP A 85 -4.19 1.11 -3.76
C TRP A 85 -4.40 0.98 -5.27
N SER A 86 -3.43 1.47 -6.02
CA SER A 86 -3.35 1.19 -7.46
C SER A 86 -1.91 1.28 -7.94
N ASN A 87 -1.61 0.50 -8.97
CA ASN A 87 -0.36 0.53 -9.72
C ASN A 87 -0.73 0.76 -11.18
N VAL A 88 -0.25 1.85 -11.77
CA VAL A 88 -0.48 2.16 -13.19
C VAL A 88 0.86 2.26 -13.88
N HIS A 89 1.06 1.47 -14.94
CA HIS A 89 2.23 1.50 -15.79
C HIS A 89 1.88 2.27 -17.05
N ILE A 90 2.71 3.25 -17.39
CA ILE A 90 2.51 4.19 -18.48
C ILE A 90 3.75 4.14 -19.37
N LYS A 91 3.55 3.83 -20.65
CA LYS A 91 4.57 4.05 -21.67
C LYS A 91 4.51 5.51 -22.10
N TYR A 92 5.51 6.29 -21.71
CA TYR A 92 5.54 7.72 -21.98
C TYR A 92 6.10 8.00 -23.38
N ILE A 93 5.89 9.22 -23.86
CA ILE A 93 6.23 9.63 -25.25
C ILE A 93 7.72 9.62 -25.57
N ASP A 94 8.58 9.61 -24.55
CA ASP A 94 10.03 9.46 -24.68
C ASP A 94 10.44 7.99 -24.88
N GLY A 95 9.48 7.07 -24.84
CA GLY A 95 9.70 5.64 -24.96
C GLY A 95 10.04 4.97 -23.64
N GLU A 96 10.05 5.68 -22.51
CA GLU A 96 10.33 5.12 -21.19
C GLU A 96 9.05 4.61 -20.52
N THR A 97 9.20 3.64 -19.61
CA THR A 97 8.07 3.15 -18.82
C THR A 97 8.11 3.78 -17.44
N TYR A 98 6.99 4.37 -17.03
CA TYR A 98 6.80 4.93 -15.71
C TYR A 98 5.73 4.16 -14.96
N ARG A 99 5.94 3.96 -13.67
CA ARG A 99 4.92 3.37 -12.79
C ARG A 99 4.48 4.39 -11.76
N ILE A 100 3.18 4.59 -11.65
CA ILE A 100 2.56 5.45 -10.65
C ILE A 100 1.84 4.55 -9.66
N ARG A 101 2.30 4.52 -8.41
CA ARG A 101 1.69 3.75 -7.34
C ARG A 101 1.02 4.66 -6.33
N TYR A 102 -0.26 4.42 -6.08
CA TYR A 102 -1.05 5.03 -5.01
C TYR A 102 -1.30 3.98 -3.94
N PHE A 103 -1.11 4.31 -2.66
CA PHE A 103 -1.42 3.40 -1.55
C PHE A 103 -1.52 4.15 -0.21
N TYR A 104 -2.18 3.52 0.75
CA TYR A 104 -2.10 3.92 2.16
C TYR A 104 -0.88 3.27 2.80
N ASP A 105 -0.07 4.07 3.48
CA ASP A 105 1.13 3.63 4.21
C ASP A 105 0.77 3.62 5.70
N ASP A 106 0.85 2.43 6.31
CA ASP A 106 0.45 2.18 7.69
C ASP A 106 1.61 2.51 8.64
N GLY A 107 1.79 3.80 8.88
CA GLY A 107 2.82 4.30 9.79
C GLY A 107 2.41 4.27 11.26
N PRO A 108 3.36 4.52 12.20
CA PRO A 108 3.06 4.63 13.64
C PRO A 108 2.03 5.69 14.01
N ASN A 109 1.73 6.62 13.10
CA ASN A 109 0.77 7.71 13.30
C ASN A 109 -0.56 7.48 12.55
N GLY A 110 -0.83 6.24 12.14
CA GLY A 110 -2.00 5.85 11.35
C GLY A 110 -1.73 5.79 9.85
N GLU A 111 -2.80 5.53 9.10
CA GLU A 111 -2.77 5.41 7.64
C GLU A 111 -2.61 6.79 6.99
N TYR A 112 -1.67 6.91 6.06
CA TYR A 112 -1.54 8.12 5.25
C TYR A 112 -1.42 7.78 3.76
N GLN A 113 -2.05 8.62 2.94
CA GLN A 113 -2.03 8.48 1.50
C GLN A 113 -0.65 8.85 0.94
N LYS A 114 -0.12 7.99 0.09
CA LYS A 114 1.18 8.15 -0.56
C LYS A 114 1.07 7.84 -2.04
N THR A 115 1.75 8.66 -2.84
CA THR A 115 1.96 8.39 -4.26
C THR A 115 3.45 8.31 -4.54
N ILE A 116 3.85 7.35 -5.37
CA ILE A 116 5.25 7.22 -5.80
C ILE A 116 5.28 7.08 -7.32
N LEU A 117 6.08 7.94 -7.94
CA LEU A 117 6.45 7.82 -9.34
C LEU A 117 7.77 7.05 -9.43
N TYR A 118 7.76 5.99 -10.21
CA TYR A 118 8.91 5.20 -10.58
C TYR A 118 9.20 5.35 -12.07
N LYS A 119 10.47 5.21 -12.44
CA LYS A 119 10.91 4.90 -13.80
C LYS A 119 11.34 3.43 -13.79
N GLU A 120 10.83 2.63 -14.71
CA GLU A 120 11.22 1.23 -14.87
C GLU A 120 12.39 1.13 -15.85
N ASP A 121 13.34 0.24 -15.56
CA ASP A 121 14.43 -0.06 -16.47
C ASP A 121 14.08 -1.21 -17.45
N GLU A 122 15.04 -1.63 -18.27
CA GLU A 122 14.87 -2.70 -19.26
C GLU A 122 14.49 -4.06 -18.64
N THR A 123 14.70 -4.24 -17.34
CA THR A 123 14.31 -5.45 -16.59
C THR A 123 12.98 -5.30 -15.86
N GLU A 124 12.24 -4.24 -16.15
CA GLU A 124 11.00 -3.84 -15.47
C GLU A 124 11.22 -3.53 -13.97
N PHE A 125 12.48 -3.29 -13.58
CA PHE A 125 12.79 -2.96 -12.19
C PHE A 125 12.50 -1.48 -11.90
N PRO A 126 11.75 -1.17 -10.84
CA PRO A 126 11.27 0.18 -10.58
C PRO A 126 12.27 1.03 -9.77
N HIS A 127 12.67 2.17 -10.31
CA HIS A 127 13.52 3.16 -9.63
C HIS A 127 12.69 4.37 -9.19
N ILE A 128 12.74 4.74 -7.91
CA ILE A 128 11.98 5.87 -7.38
C ILE A 128 12.48 7.17 -8.02
N VAL A 129 11.58 7.89 -8.70
CA VAL A 129 11.83 9.23 -9.23
C VAL A 129 11.37 10.27 -8.22
N LYS A 130 10.14 10.12 -7.70
CA LYS A 130 9.55 11.10 -6.78
C LYS A 130 8.54 10.45 -5.85
N VAL A 131 8.50 10.95 -4.61
CA VAL A 131 7.51 10.58 -3.59
C VAL A 131 6.64 11.80 -3.29
N PHE A 132 5.36 11.54 -3.14
CA PHE A 132 4.30 12.51 -3.03
C PHE A 132 3.46 12.23 -1.79
N LYS A 133 2.99 13.29 -1.15
CA LYS A 133 2.03 13.20 -0.04
C LYS A 133 0.62 13.31 -0.65
N GLY A 134 -0.26 12.35 -0.36
CA GLY A 134 -1.62 12.31 -0.91
C GLY A 134 -1.73 11.69 -2.30
N PHE A 135 -2.98 11.57 -2.79
CA PHE A 135 -3.35 10.94 -4.06
C PHE A 135 -3.48 11.91 -5.25
N GLU A 136 -3.51 13.21 -5.02
CA GLU A 136 -3.65 14.19 -6.10
C GLU A 136 -2.37 15.02 -6.25
N GLN A 137 -1.67 14.77 -7.34
CA GLN A 137 -0.49 15.51 -7.74
C GLN A 137 -0.76 15.97 -9.16
N THR A 138 -1.09 17.24 -9.32
CA THR A 138 -1.20 17.90 -10.65
C THR A 138 0.03 17.64 -11.51
N GLU A 139 1.18 17.37 -10.88
CA GLU A 139 2.43 16.96 -11.50
C GLU A 139 2.38 15.62 -12.26
N LEU A 140 1.47 14.72 -11.90
CA LEU A 140 1.34 13.41 -12.55
C LEU A 140 0.40 13.44 -13.76
N LYS A 141 -0.39 14.52 -13.90
CA LYS A 141 -1.38 14.65 -14.98
C LYS A 141 -0.75 14.50 -16.35
N ASP A 142 0.44 15.07 -16.55
CA ASP A 142 1.16 15.02 -17.82
C ASP A 142 1.49 13.58 -18.27
N TYR A 143 1.78 12.68 -17.33
CA TYR A 143 2.02 11.26 -17.65
C TYR A 143 0.75 10.59 -18.19
N PHE A 144 -0.40 10.83 -17.56
CA PHE A 144 -1.70 10.27 -18.00
C PHE A 144 -2.22 10.93 -19.28
N ASP A 145 -1.93 12.21 -19.50
CA ASP A 145 -2.40 12.94 -20.68
C ASP A 145 -1.63 12.56 -21.96
N ARG A 146 -0.34 12.21 -21.82
CA ARG A 146 0.57 12.04 -22.96
C ARG A 146 1.05 10.61 -23.15
N GLY A 147 1.12 9.82 -22.08
CA GLY A 147 1.53 8.43 -22.15
C GLY A 147 0.37 7.48 -22.36
N ASP A 148 0.68 6.27 -22.79
CA ASP A 148 -0.28 5.18 -22.95
C ASP A 148 -0.26 4.30 -21.70
N ILE A 149 -1.43 4.08 -21.10
CA ILE A 149 -1.56 3.10 -20.00
C ILE A 149 -1.41 1.71 -20.60
N ILE A 150 -0.31 1.02 -20.26
CA ILE A 150 0.00 -0.33 -20.76
C ILE A 150 -0.42 -1.42 -19.77
N TRP A 151 -0.58 -1.06 -18.50
CA TRP A 151 -1.08 -1.96 -17.47
C TRP A 151 -1.62 -1.16 -16.29
N GLN A 152 -2.70 -1.66 -15.70
CA GLN A 152 -3.33 -1.04 -14.54
C GLN A 152 -3.84 -2.11 -13.59
N GLU A 153 -3.47 -1.98 -12.32
CA GLU A 153 -4.03 -2.76 -11.23
C GLU A 153 -4.55 -1.85 -10.14
N GLN A 154 -5.74 -2.15 -9.64
CA GLN A 154 -6.42 -1.32 -8.65
C GLN A 154 -7.14 -2.21 -7.66
N ALA A 155 -7.08 -1.83 -6.38
CA ALA A 155 -7.87 -2.44 -5.34
C ALA A 155 -8.72 -1.41 -4.64
N TYR A 156 -9.92 -1.85 -4.29
CA TYR A 156 -10.95 -1.04 -3.71
C TYR A 156 -11.53 -1.75 -2.49
N GLU A 157 -12.06 -0.96 -1.58
CA GLU A 157 -12.83 -1.44 -0.45
C GLU A 157 -14.01 -0.52 -0.18
N THR A 158 -15.15 -1.11 0.15
CA THR A 158 -16.34 -0.36 0.54
C THR A 158 -17.19 -1.17 1.51
N SER A 159 -18.26 -0.58 2.03
CA SER A 159 -19.26 -1.32 2.80
C SER A 159 -20.65 -1.17 2.21
N ILE A 160 -21.30 -2.32 1.91
CA ILE A 160 -22.67 -2.37 1.41
C ILE A 160 -23.51 -3.16 2.41
N ARG A 161 -24.56 -2.54 2.95
CA ARG A 161 -25.47 -3.15 3.92
C ARG A 161 -24.76 -3.72 5.16
N GLY A 162 -23.68 -3.07 5.59
CA GLY A 162 -22.90 -3.48 6.76
C GLY A 162 -21.89 -4.60 6.52
N LYS A 163 -21.78 -5.11 5.30
CA LYS A 163 -20.73 -6.06 4.89
C LYS A 163 -19.52 -5.30 4.37
N SER A 164 -18.29 -5.71 4.71
CA SER A 164 -17.09 -5.18 4.06
C SER A 164 -16.86 -5.91 2.74
N ILE A 165 -16.55 -5.16 1.70
CA ILE A 165 -16.34 -5.72 0.36
C ILE A 165 -15.03 -5.17 -0.18
N TYR A 166 -14.13 -6.08 -0.49
CA TYR A 166 -12.87 -5.80 -1.15
C TYR A 166 -12.90 -6.39 -2.55
N TRP A 167 -12.43 -5.63 -3.54
CA TRP A 167 -12.27 -6.16 -4.89
C TRP A 167 -11.03 -5.59 -5.55
N ARG A 168 -10.44 -6.39 -6.44
CA ARG A 168 -9.26 -6.02 -7.21
C ARG A 168 -9.52 -6.22 -8.69
N LYS A 169 -9.01 -5.28 -9.49
CA LYS A 169 -9.06 -5.32 -10.95
C LYS A 169 -7.66 -5.25 -11.55
N ILE A 170 -7.46 -5.98 -12.63
CA ILE A 170 -6.31 -5.83 -13.53
C ILE A 170 -6.86 -5.52 -14.92
N ASN A 171 -6.44 -4.40 -15.52
CA ASN A 171 -6.90 -3.95 -16.84
C ASN A 171 -8.43 -3.98 -16.98
N ASP A 172 -9.12 -3.42 -15.98
CA ASP A 172 -10.57 -3.39 -15.86
C ASP A 172 -11.31 -4.74 -15.69
N GLU A 173 -10.59 -5.85 -15.53
CA GLU A 173 -11.17 -7.16 -15.24
C GLU A 173 -11.09 -7.48 -13.75
N PHE A 174 -12.17 -8.00 -13.17
CA PHE A 174 -12.18 -8.46 -11.78
C PHE A 174 -11.29 -9.70 -11.64
N VAL A 175 -10.37 -9.64 -10.68
CA VAL A 175 -9.43 -10.75 -10.38
C VAL A 175 -9.51 -11.21 -8.93
N ASP A 176 -10.26 -10.48 -8.09
CA ASP A 176 -10.49 -10.80 -6.70
C ASP A 176 -11.76 -10.09 -6.23
N LEU A 177 -12.59 -10.78 -5.46
CA LEU A 177 -13.79 -10.23 -4.83
C LEU A 177 -14.07 -11.00 -3.55
N ASN A 178 -13.88 -10.31 -2.42
CA ASN A 178 -14.12 -10.83 -1.07
C ASN A 178 -15.22 -10.02 -0.38
N ILE A 179 -16.24 -10.70 0.11
CA ILE A 179 -17.42 -10.14 0.76
C ILE A 179 -17.50 -10.74 2.18
N ASP A 180 -17.18 -9.92 3.17
CA ASP A 180 -16.91 -10.35 4.56
C ASP A 180 -15.88 -11.50 4.65
N GLU A 181 -15.70 -12.07 5.85
CA GLU A 181 -14.80 -13.22 6.08
C GLU A 181 -15.29 -14.54 5.44
N GLY A 182 -16.38 -14.53 4.64
CA GLY A 182 -17.13 -15.74 4.33
C GLY A 182 -17.50 -16.01 2.86
N LEU A 183 -17.43 -15.02 1.96
CA LEU A 183 -17.75 -15.21 0.54
C LEU A 183 -16.62 -14.67 -0.34
N SER A 184 -15.99 -15.57 -1.10
CA SER A 184 -15.01 -15.24 -2.14
C SER A 184 -15.56 -15.68 -3.49
N CYS A 185 -15.54 -14.79 -4.48
CA CYS A 185 -16.19 -15.01 -5.77
C CYS A 185 -15.20 -15.36 -6.91
N LEU A 186 -13.88 -15.19 -6.72
CA LEU A 186 -12.85 -15.30 -7.76
C LEU A 186 -11.55 -15.92 -7.23
#